data_AF-A0A7S1T9N2-F1
#
_entry.id   AF-A0A7S1T9N2-F1
#
_cell.length_a   1.000
_cell.length_b   1.000
_cell.length_c   1.000
_cell.angle_alpha   90.00
_cell.angle_beta   90.00
_cell.angle_gamma   90.00
#
_symmetry.space_group_name_H-M   'P 1'
#
loop_
_entity.id
_entity.type
_entity.pdbx_description
1 polymer ?
#
loop_
_entity_poly.entity_id
_entity_poly.type
_entity_poly.pdbx_seq_one_letter_code
_entity_poly.pdbx_strand_id
1 'polypeptide(L)'
;IDFSEVNLAEAGKACLGMIFRPEEDSEDQITDSRCNIGWSQPLQDAINNQINVEYTASYVYHALWAFFQRDTVALPGFAQFFLDQSDEERTHATQQPNQ
;
A
#
# COMPACT_ATOMS: atom_id res chain seq x y z
N ILE A 1 37.29 -39.95 -28.75
CA ILE A 1 36.27 -39.87 -27.68
C ILE A 1 34.96 -40.12 -28.38
N ASP A 2 34.37 -41.29 -28.13
CA ASP A 2 33.09 -41.69 -28.70
C ASP A 2 31.98 -41.18 -27.76
N PHE A 3 31.01 -40.46 -28.33
CA PHE A 3 29.90 -39.86 -27.57
C PHE A 3 28.58 -40.64 -27.79
N SER A 4 28.62 -41.80 -28.45
CA SER A 4 27.45 -42.63 -28.72
C SER A 4 26.81 -43.24 -27.45
N GLU A 5 27.54 -43.29 -26.34
CA GLU A 5 27.06 -43.77 -25.03
C GLU A 5 26.48 -42.66 -24.13
N VAL A 6 26.45 -41.39 -24.59
CA VAL A 6 25.87 -40.31 -23.79
C VAL A 6 24.35 -40.26 -24.01
N ASN A 7 23.59 -40.83 -23.08
CA ASN A 7 22.12 -40.79 -23.12
C ASN A 7 21.58 -39.41 -22.68
N LEU A 8 21.52 -38.45 -23.60
CA LEU A 8 20.93 -37.13 -23.35
C LEU A 8 19.43 -37.20 -23.01
N ALA A 9 18.71 -38.23 -23.46
CA ALA A 9 17.27 -38.36 -23.22
C ALA A 9 16.95 -38.65 -21.74
N GLU A 10 17.81 -39.42 -21.06
CA GLU A 10 17.69 -39.65 -19.61
C GLU A 10 18.09 -38.42 -18.80
N ALA A 11 19.18 -37.74 -19.18
CA ALA A 11 19.62 -36.50 -18.52
C ALA A 11 18.57 -35.38 -18.63
N GLY A 12 17.91 -35.25 -19.78
CA GLY A 12 16.82 -34.30 -19.98
C GLY A 12 15.60 -34.59 -19.11
N LYS A 13 15.31 -35.87 -18.83
CA LYS A 13 14.19 -36.30 -17.97
C LYS A 13 14.50 -36.09 -16.48
N ALA A 14 15.75 -36.29 -16.06
CA ALA A 14 16.22 -36.00 -14.71
C ALA A 14 16.23 -34.49 -14.41
N CYS A 15 16.60 -33.66 -15.39
CA CYS A 15 16.55 -32.20 -15.28
C CYS A 15 15.14 -31.62 -15.46
N LEU A 16 14.18 -32.38 -16.02
CA LEU A 16 12.81 -31.90 -16.27
C LEU A 16 12.07 -31.53 -14.98
N GLY A 17 12.39 -32.18 -13.86
CA GLY A 17 11.87 -31.84 -12.53
C GLY A 17 12.54 -30.61 -11.89
N MET A 18 13.64 -30.12 -12.47
CA MET A 18 14.32 -28.88 -12.09
C MET A 18 13.92 -27.69 -12.96
N ILE A 19 13.12 -27.92 -14.01
CA ILE A 19 12.55 -26.87 -14.84
C ILE A 19 11.29 -26.39 -14.15
N PHE A 20 11.29 -25.12 -13.73
CA PHE A 20 10.10 -24.45 -13.24
C PHE A 20 8.98 -24.58 -14.28
N ARG A 21 7.91 -25.26 -13.89
CA ARG A 21 6.66 -25.32 -14.64
C ARG A 21 5.69 -24.40 -13.94
N PRO A 22 5.26 -23.28 -14.55
CA PRO A 22 4.21 -22.48 -13.97
C PRO A 22 2.97 -23.37 -13.78
N GLU A 23 2.31 -23.25 -12.63
CA GLU A 23 1.01 -23.88 -12.43
C GLU A 23 0.07 -23.43 -13.56
N GLU A 24 -0.69 -24.36 -14.13
CA GLU A 24 -1.77 -24.01 -15.04
C GLU A 24 -2.79 -23.21 -14.24
N ASP A 25 -3.11 -22.00 -14.72
CA ASP A 25 -4.05 -21.09 -14.07
C ASP A 25 -5.35 -21.85 -13.80
N SER A 26 -5.62 -22.23 -12.55
CA SER A 26 -6.94 -22.69 -12.17
C SER A 26 -7.90 -21.54 -12.42
N GLU A 27 -9.06 -21.81 -13.04
CA GLU A 27 -10.14 -20.83 -13.20
C GLU A 27 -10.83 -20.53 -11.86
N ASP A 28 -10.06 -20.43 -10.76
CA ASP A 28 -10.57 -19.90 -9.52
C ASP A 28 -10.87 -18.42 -9.74
N GLN A 29 -12.12 -18.03 -9.50
CA GLN A 29 -12.53 -16.63 -9.59
C GLN A 29 -11.76 -15.84 -8.54
N ILE A 30 -10.65 -15.23 -8.94
CA ILE A 30 -9.83 -14.38 -8.08
C ILE A 30 -10.68 -13.15 -7.73
N THR A 31 -11.35 -13.19 -6.57
CA THR A 31 -12.12 -12.06 -6.04
C THR A 31 -11.22 -10.99 -5.42
N ASP A 32 -9.96 -11.34 -5.18
CA ASP A 32 -8.98 -10.48 -4.51
C ASP A 32 -8.11 -9.72 -5.52
N SER A 33 -7.51 -8.63 -5.09
CA SER A 33 -6.62 -7.86 -5.96
C SER A 33 -5.40 -8.69 -6.37
N ARG A 34 -5.04 -8.67 -7.66
CA ARG A 34 -3.84 -9.36 -8.16
C ARG A 34 -2.53 -8.82 -7.58
N CYS A 35 -2.55 -7.65 -6.95
CA CYS A 35 -1.41 -7.08 -6.23
C CYS A 35 -1.44 -7.37 -4.72
N ASN A 36 -2.43 -8.09 -4.19
CA ASN A 36 -2.45 -8.53 -2.81
C ASN A 36 -1.48 -9.71 -2.60
N ILE A 37 -0.21 -9.38 -2.41
CA ILE A 37 0.84 -10.35 -2.08
C ILE A 37 1.34 -10.04 -0.67
N GLY A 38 0.97 -10.90 0.30
CA GLY A 38 1.41 -10.75 1.69
C GLY A 38 0.67 -9.67 2.50
N TRP A 39 -0.44 -9.11 2.00
CA TRP A 39 -1.25 -8.16 2.77
C TRP A 39 -2.29 -8.88 3.62
N SER A 40 -1.94 -9.14 4.88
CA SER A 40 -2.89 -9.71 5.85
C SER A 40 -4.09 -8.79 6.11
N GLN A 41 -5.27 -9.36 6.35
CA GLN A 41 -6.48 -8.58 6.67
C GLN A 41 -6.29 -7.57 7.82
N PRO A 42 -5.62 -7.91 8.94
CA PRO A 42 -5.41 -6.95 10.03
C PRO A 42 -4.57 -5.74 9.62
N LEU A 43 -3.65 -5.90 8.67
CA LEU A 43 -2.84 -4.79 8.15
C LEU A 43 -3.70 -3.85 7.28
N GLN A 44 -4.57 -4.42 6.44
CA GLN A 44 -5.51 -3.63 5.63
C GLN A 44 -6.45 -2.82 6.53
N ASP A 45 -6.98 -3.45 7.58
CA ASP A 45 -7.84 -2.78 8.56
C ASP A 45 -7.09 -1.70 9.36
N ALA A 46 -5.82 -1.94 9.72
CA ALA A 46 -4.99 -0.95 10.41
C ALA A 46 -4.73 0.28 9.54
N ILE A 47 -4.44 0.11 8.25
CA ILE A 47 -4.25 1.22 7.30
C ILE A 47 -5.55 2.01 7.13
N ASN A 48 -6.68 1.33 6.95
CA ASN A 48 -7.98 2.00 6.85
C ASN A 48 -8.32 2.82 8.11
N ASN A 49 -7.97 2.31 9.29
CA ASN A 49 -8.11 3.05 10.54
C ASN A 49 -7.17 4.25 10.59
N GLN A 50 -5.90 4.09 10.19
CA GLN A 50 -4.95 5.20 10.17
C GLN A 50 -5.41 6.32 9.24
N ILE A 51 -5.89 6.00 8.04
CA ILE A 51 -6.43 6.98 7.09
C ILE A 51 -7.58 7.80 7.73
N ASN A 52 -8.50 7.15 8.45
CA ASN A 52 -9.58 7.84 9.14
C ASN A 52 -9.07 8.75 10.27
N VAL A 53 -8.02 8.34 10.98
CA VAL A 53 -7.37 9.15 12.02
C VAL A 53 -6.75 10.41 11.40
N GLU A 54 -5.99 10.27 10.30
CA GLU A 54 -5.38 11.42 9.60
C GLU A 54 -6.44 12.40 9.08
N TYR A 55 -7.54 11.89 8.51
CA TYR A 55 -8.65 12.75 8.06
C TYR A 55 -9.32 13.49 9.21
N THR A 56 -9.52 12.82 10.35
CA THR A 56 -10.12 13.44 11.53
C THR A 56 -9.20 14.51 12.10
N ALA A 57 -7.88 14.24 12.15
CA ALA A 57 -6.87 15.21 12.58
C ALA A 57 -6.85 16.44 11.66
N SER A 58 -6.84 16.25 10.34
CA SER A 58 -6.93 17.33 9.35
C SER A 58 -8.18 18.20 9.59
N TYR A 59 -9.34 17.60 9.83
CA TYR A 59 -10.57 18.35 10.10
C TYR A 59 -10.49 19.17 11.39
N VAL A 60 -9.91 18.60 12.46
CA VAL A 60 -9.70 19.30 13.73
C VAL A 60 -8.74 20.48 13.56
N TYR A 61 -7.62 20.30 12.87
CA TYR A 61 -6.68 21.39 12.59
C TYR A 61 -7.31 22.51 11.77
N HIS A 62 -8.15 22.16 10.79
CA HIS A 62 -8.89 23.14 10.01
C HIS A 62 -9.90 23.93 10.87
N ALA A 63 -10.58 23.26 11.81
CA ALA A 63 -11.47 23.93 12.76
C ALA A 63 -10.71 24.87 13.71
N LEU A 64 -9.50 24.50 14.13
CA LEU A 64 -8.61 25.36 14.92
C LEU A 64 -8.16 26.59 14.13
N TRP A 65 -7.78 26.43 12.86
CA TRP A 65 -7.51 27.56 11.97
C TRP A 65 -8.68 28.54 11.93
N ALA A 66 -9.90 28.03 11.71
CA ALA A 66 -11.12 28.86 11.66
C ALA A 66 -11.45 29.54 13.00
N PHE A 67 -11.01 28.98 14.13
CA PHE A 67 -11.15 29.60 15.44
C PHE A 67 -10.14 30.74 15.65
N PHE A 68 -8.87 30.52 15.31
CA PHE A 68 -7.79 31.49 15.52
C PHE A 68 -7.78 32.63 14.48
N GLN A 69 -8.40 32.42 13.30
CA GLN A 69 -8.65 33.45 12.29
C GLN A 69 -9.69 34.51 12.70
N ARG A 70 -10.51 34.24 13.71
CA ARG A 70 -11.58 35.19 14.10
C ARG A 70 -10.99 36.50 14.58
N ASP A 71 -11.63 37.61 14.19
CA ASP A 71 -11.26 38.97 14.61
C ASP A 71 -11.22 39.15 16.14
N THR A 72 -11.97 38.32 16.89
CA THR A 72 -12.01 38.34 18.35
C THR A 72 -10.82 37.66 19.03
N VAL A 73 -10.12 36.77 18.32
CA VAL A 73 -8.92 36.05 18.81
C VAL A 73 -7.66 36.64 18.18
N ALA A 74 -7.71 36.93 16.88
CA ALA A 74 -6.69 37.65 16.11
C ALA A 74 -5.25 37.13 16.30
N LEU A 75 -5.08 35.81 16.25
CA LEU A 75 -3.76 35.15 16.31
C LEU A 75 -3.40 34.53 14.94
N PRO A 76 -3.07 35.36 13.92
CA PRO A 76 -2.88 34.90 12.55
C PRO A 76 -1.69 33.93 12.40
N GLY A 77 -0.66 34.04 13.25
CA GLY A 77 0.47 33.11 13.24
C GLY A 77 0.07 31.68 13.67
N PHE A 78 -0.77 31.56 14.70
CA PHE A 78 -1.31 30.26 15.12
C PHE A 78 -2.29 29.70 14.10
N ALA A 79 -3.11 30.57 13.50
CA ALA A 79 -3.98 30.14 12.41
C ALA A 79 -3.16 29.53 11.27
N GLN A 80 -2.16 30.24 10.72
CA GLN A 80 -1.34 29.72 9.62
C GLN A 80 -0.70 28.38 9.96
N PHE A 81 -0.16 28.24 11.18
CA PHE A 81 0.40 26.96 11.65
C PHE A 81 -0.61 25.81 11.57
N PHE A 82 -1.85 26.01 12.05
CA PHE A 82 -2.88 24.95 11.98
C PHE A 82 -3.40 24.69 10.57
N LEU A 83 -3.32 25.67 9.66
CA LEU A 83 -3.63 25.44 8.24
C LEU A 83 -2.59 24.54 7.60
N ASP A 84 -1.31 24.86 7.80
CA ASP A 84 -0.20 24.11 7.22
C ASP A 84 -0.21 22.66 7.74
N GLN A 85 -0.49 22.45 9.04
CA GLN A 85 -0.65 21.11 9.62
C GLN A 85 -1.89 20.37 9.10
N SER A 86 -3.02 21.06 8.88
CA SER A 86 -4.21 20.46 8.27
C SER A 86 -3.93 19.92 6.85
N ASP A 87 -3.14 20.65 6.07
CA ASP A 87 -2.81 20.31 4.68
C ASP A 87 -1.76 19.19 4.61
N GLU A 88 -0.80 19.16 5.54
CA GLU A 88 0.17 18.08 5.69
C GLU A 88 -0.54 16.74 6.00
N GLU A 89 -1.42 16.69 7.00
CA GLU A 89 -2.14 15.46 7.35
C GLU A 89 -3.14 15.02 6.28
N ARG A 90 -3.73 15.96 5.54
CA ARG A 90 -4.56 15.63 4.38
C ARG A 90 -3.73 14.99 3.26
N THR A 91 -2.51 15.47 3.07
CA THR A 91 -1.56 14.88 2.12
C THR A 91 -1.18 13.47 2.56
N HIS A 92 -0.91 13.27 3.85
CA HIS A 92 -0.68 11.94 4.44
C HIS A 92 -1.87 10.98 4.20
N ALA A 93 -3.10 11.42 4.47
CA ALA A 93 -4.31 10.62 4.24
C ALA A 93 -4.56 10.26 2.76
N THR A 94 -4.06 11.08 1.82
CA THR A 94 -4.22 10.86 0.37
C THR A 94 -3.09 9.99 -0.22
N GLN A 95 -1.90 10.04 0.37
CA GLN A 95 -0.73 9.29 -0.13
C GLN A 95 -0.61 7.89 0.49
N GLN A 96 -0.98 7.70 1.76
CA GLN A 96 -1.01 6.39 2.41
C GLN A 96 -1.82 5.31 1.64
N PRO A 97 -2.99 5.61 1.02
CA PRO A 97 -3.71 4.62 0.23
C PRO A 97 -3.10 4.32 -1.15
N ASN A 98 -2.05 5.03 -1.57
CA ASN A 98 -1.39 4.86 -2.88
C ASN A 98 0.02 4.24 -2.80
N GLN A 99 0.46 3.78 -1.62
CA GLN A 99 1.74 3.09 -1.39
C GLN A 99 1.54 1.61 -1.11
#